data_AF-A0A356KS47-F1
#
_entry.id   AF-A0A356KS47-F1
#
_cell.length_a   1.000
_cell.length_b   1.000
_cell.length_c   1.000
_cell.angle_alpha   90.00
_cell.angle_beta   90.00
_cell.angle_gamma   90.00
#
_symmetry.space_group_name_H-M   'P 1'
#
loop_
_entity.id
_entity.type
_entity.pdbx_description
1 polymer ?
#
loop_
_entity_poly.entity_id
_entity_poly.type
_entity_poly.pdbx_seq_one_letter_code
_entity_poly.pdbx_strand_id
1 'polypeptide(L)'
;MSDLMQTLLTAFGTSVGAIASLGFLARLLVTHRLAKDLEDHKQALGRDLEQHKAELKKAADLELANAKADLDKRGEELKSRLRQDETRLQALEGKADLVFGRLHQRRLELVEDLFRKLVLAHSSATHCVSPFQGPEPSKERYENLASAEQEAREALYVGRLFLPDDLFQQGDDFLSVLREAARKFAIGLQHEKRGNLSKTAEEGPWVKPARMIREDAGQIFKVVMDGFRDLVANPNRVESIGSEASEGAGEASRQ
;
A
#
# COMPACT_ATOMS: atom_id res chain seq x y z
N MET A 1 71.65 -92.57 50.14
CA MET A 1 70.84 -91.42 49.68
C MET A 1 69.45 -91.82 49.16
N SER A 2 69.13 -93.11 49.03
CA SER A 2 67.80 -93.62 48.63
C SER A 2 66.78 -93.71 49.77
N ASP A 3 67.22 -93.94 51.02
CA ASP A 3 66.30 -94.17 52.15
C ASP A 3 65.65 -92.89 52.70
N LEU A 4 66.30 -91.73 52.58
CA LEU A 4 65.70 -90.45 52.99
C LEU A 4 64.56 -90.00 52.07
N MET A 5 64.56 -90.43 50.81
CA MET A 5 63.51 -90.08 49.85
C MET A 5 62.28 -90.98 49.98
N GLN A 6 62.43 -92.23 50.41
CA GLN A 6 61.31 -93.13 50.71
C GLN A 6 60.59 -92.78 52.02
N THR A 7 61.31 -92.30 53.04
CA THR A 7 60.69 -91.82 54.30
C THR A 7 59.94 -90.49 54.10
N LEU A 8 60.43 -89.62 53.21
CA LEU A 8 59.68 -88.42 52.80
C LEU A 8 58.45 -88.79 51.93
N LEU A 9 58.53 -89.78 51.05
CA LEU A 9 57.37 -90.20 50.25
C LEU A 9 56.28 -90.92 51.08
N THR A 10 56.64 -91.65 52.14
CA THR A 10 55.67 -92.34 53.01
C THR A 10 55.09 -91.44 54.10
N ALA A 11 55.84 -90.47 54.62
CA ALA A 11 55.32 -89.45 55.53
C ALA A 11 54.33 -88.48 54.85
N PHE A 12 54.48 -88.26 53.54
CA PHE A 12 53.52 -87.52 52.71
C PHE A 12 52.45 -88.41 52.05
N GLY A 13 52.54 -89.74 52.20
CA GLY A 13 51.62 -90.70 51.58
C GLY A 13 50.25 -90.82 52.25
N THR A 14 50.11 -90.40 53.52
CA THR A 14 48.84 -90.42 54.27
C THR A 14 48.17 -89.06 54.41
N SER A 15 48.79 -87.97 53.94
CA SER A 15 48.27 -86.59 54.04
C SER A 15 47.54 -86.11 52.77
N VAL A 16 47.53 -86.89 51.70
CA VAL A 16 46.88 -86.57 50.41
C VAL A 16 45.37 -86.33 50.58
N GLY A 17 44.69 -87.07 51.47
CA GLY A 17 43.27 -86.89 51.75
C GLY A 17 42.92 -85.57 52.45
N ALA A 18 43.78 -85.10 53.36
CA ALA A 18 43.58 -83.84 54.09
C ALA A 18 43.87 -82.61 53.23
N ILE A 19 44.85 -82.72 52.32
CA ILE A 19 45.14 -81.65 51.33
C ILE A 19 44.01 -81.55 50.30
N ALA A 20 43.41 -82.68 49.90
CA ALA A 20 42.26 -82.68 48.99
C ALA A 20 41.01 -82.04 49.61
N SER A 21 40.70 -82.30 50.89
CA SER A 21 39.56 -81.69 51.58
C SER A 21 39.77 -80.20 51.87
N LEU A 22 41.00 -79.78 52.21
CA LEU A 22 41.36 -78.36 52.34
C LEU A 22 41.30 -77.63 50.99
N GLY A 23 41.78 -78.24 49.91
CA GLY A 23 41.65 -77.69 48.56
C GLY A 23 40.18 -77.54 48.13
N PHE A 24 39.33 -78.51 48.49
CA PHE A 24 37.89 -78.43 48.24
C PHE A 24 37.21 -77.32 49.06
N LEU A 25 37.54 -77.17 50.34
CA LEU A 25 37.04 -76.09 51.19
C LEU A 25 37.52 -74.70 50.73
N ALA A 26 38.79 -74.58 50.34
CA ALA A 26 39.33 -73.36 49.77
C ALA A 26 38.60 -72.99 48.47
N ARG A 27 38.35 -73.97 47.59
CA ARG A 27 37.54 -73.79 46.38
C ARG A 27 36.12 -73.31 46.72
N LEU A 28 35.45 -73.93 47.68
CA LEU A 28 34.11 -73.55 48.12
C LEU A 28 34.05 -72.11 48.64
N LEU A 29 34.99 -71.72 49.49
CA LEU A 29 35.12 -70.36 50.02
C LEU A 29 35.33 -69.33 48.90
N VAL A 30 36.20 -69.65 47.93
CA VAL A 30 36.45 -68.79 46.78
C VAL A 30 35.20 -68.68 45.89
N THR A 31 34.54 -69.80 45.56
CA THR A 31 33.32 -69.76 44.73
C THR A 31 32.18 -69.00 45.41
N HIS A 32 32.03 -69.13 46.73
CA HIS A 32 31.01 -68.42 47.48
C HIS A 32 31.31 -66.93 47.57
N ARG A 33 32.58 -66.54 47.78
CA ARG A 33 32.98 -65.12 47.74
C ARG A 33 32.75 -64.52 46.36
N LEU A 34 33.18 -65.22 45.29
CA LEU A 34 32.95 -64.77 43.91
C LEU A 34 31.47 -64.68 43.57
N ALA A 35 30.65 -65.64 44.00
CA ALA A 35 29.20 -65.61 43.78
C ALA A 35 28.58 -64.40 44.48
N LYS A 36 29.00 -64.11 45.72
CA LYS A 36 28.52 -62.95 46.47
C LYS A 36 28.96 -61.62 45.83
N ASP A 37 30.23 -61.46 45.48
CA ASP A 37 30.72 -60.25 44.81
C ASP A 37 30.02 -60.02 43.48
N LEU A 38 29.69 -61.10 42.75
CA LEU A 38 28.96 -61.04 41.49
C LEU A 38 27.49 -60.62 41.70
N GLU A 39 26.85 -61.10 42.75
CA GLU A 39 25.50 -60.68 43.16
C GLU A 39 25.49 -59.19 43.56
N ASP A 40 26.44 -58.78 44.40
CA ASP A 40 26.58 -57.40 44.86
C ASP A 40 26.86 -56.44 43.70
N HIS A 41 27.73 -56.82 42.75
CA HIS A 41 28.01 -56.03 41.55
C HIS A 41 26.81 -55.97 40.59
N LYS A 42 26.03 -57.04 40.46
CA LYS A 42 24.77 -57.02 39.68
C LYS A 42 23.75 -56.08 40.30
N GLN A 43 23.61 -56.11 41.63
CA GLN A 43 22.72 -55.20 42.34
C GLN A 43 23.19 -53.75 42.22
N ALA A 44 24.49 -53.49 42.33
CA ALA A 44 25.07 -52.16 42.12
C ALA A 44 24.75 -51.63 40.71
N LEU A 45 25.06 -52.41 39.67
CA LEU A 45 24.71 -52.06 38.29
C LEU A 45 23.21 -51.83 38.09
N GLY A 46 22.36 -52.62 38.74
CA GLY A 46 20.91 -52.45 38.69
C GLY A 46 20.47 -51.10 39.27
N ARG A 47 21.02 -50.73 40.44
CA ARG A 47 20.75 -49.44 41.09
C ARG A 47 21.24 -48.28 40.24
N ASP A 48 22.46 -48.36 39.72
CA ASP A 48 23.05 -47.31 38.89
C ASP A 48 22.23 -47.10 37.60
N LEU A 49 21.76 -48.20 37.00
CA LEU A 49 20.92 -48.16 35.80
C LEU A 49 19.56 -47.50 36.10
N GLU A 50 18.93 -47.83 37.23
CA GLU A 50 17.69 -47.18 37.67
C GLU A 50 17.88 -45.70 37.99
N GLN A 51 19.00 -45.33 38.64
CA GLN A 51 19.34 -43.95 38.94
C GLN A 51 19.56 -43.14 37.65
N HIS A 52 20.37 -43.64 36.72
CA HIS A 52 20.58 -42.96 35.44
C HIS A 52 19.31 -42.85 34.61
N LYS A 53 18.41 -43.86 34.64
CA LYS A 53 17.09 -43.74 34.01
C LYS A 53 16.24 -42.65 34.65
N ALA A 54 16.24 -42.57 35.98
CA ALA A 54 15.50 -41.53 36.71
C ALA A 54 16.07 -40.13 36.42
N GLU A 55 17.39 -39.99 36.37
CA GLU A 55 18.08 -38.75 36.01
C GLU A 55 17.78 -38.31 34.58
N LEU A 56 17.89 -39.21 33.61
CA LEU A 56 17.57 -38.93 32.21
C LEU A 56 16.12 -38.51 32.04
N LYS A 57 15.19 -39.18 32.73
CA LYS A 57 13.77 -38.82 32.69
C LYS A 57 13.53 -37.43 33.28
N LYS A 58 14.14 -37.13 34.43
CA LYS A 58 14.04 -35.81 35.07
C LYS A 58 14.63 -34.70 34.19
N ALA A 59 15.77 -34.96 33.53
CA ALA A 59 16.39 -34.02 32.61
C ALA A 59 15.50 -33.77 31.39
N ALA A 60 14.94 -34.82 30.78
CA ALA A 60 14.01 -34.71 29.66
C ALA A 60 12.72 -33.96 30.02
N ASP A 61 12.15 -34.23 31.19
CA ASP A 61 10.95 -33.54 31.68
C ASP A 61 11.24 -32.04 31.93
N LEU A 62 12.43 -31.70 32.44
CA LEU A 62 12.87 -30.32 32.64
C LEU A 62 13.08 -29.60 31.30
N GLU A 63 13.73 -30.24 30.33
CA GLU A 63 13.93 -29.67 28.99
C GLU A 63 12.59 -29.43 28.28
N LEU A 64 11.64 -30.37 28.37
CA LEU A 64 10.29 -30.19 27.83
C LEU A 64 9.53 -29.07 28.52
N ALA A 65 9.65 -28.94 29.85
CA ALA A 65 9.03 -27.84 30.58
C ALA A 65 9.59 -26.48 30.16
N ASN A 66 10.91 -26.36 30.02
CA ASN A 66 11.58 -25.14 29.58
C ASN A 66 11.22 -24.79 28.13
N ALA A 67 11.24 -25.76 27.21
CA ALA A 67 10.88 -25.54 25.82
C ALA A 67 9.42 -25.08 25.66
N LYS A 68 8.49 -25.63 26.45
CA LYS A 68 7.09 -25.18 26.48
C LYS A 68 6.99 -23.74 26.99
N ALA A 69 7.65 -23.41 28.09
CA ALA A 69 7.65 -22.06 28.63
C ALA A 69 8.22 -21.03 27.63
N ASP A 70 9.27 -21.40 26.89
CA ASP A 70 9.85 -20.56 25.85
C ASP A 70 8.90 -20.35 24.65
N LEU A 71 8.19 -21.41 24.22
CA LEU A 71 7.20 -21.31 23.16
C LEU A 71 6.01 -20.44 23.58
N ASP A 72 5.52 -20.59 24.81
CA ASP A 72 4.42 -19.78 25.35
C ASP A 72 4.82 -18.30 25.41
N LYS A 73 6.04 -18.01 25.87
CA LYS A 73 6.59 -16.65 25.88
C LYS A 73 6.63 -16.05 24.48
N ARG A 74 7.16 -16.78 23.50
CA ARG A 74 7.19 -16.33 22.09
C ARG A 74 5.79 -16.15 21.51
N GLY A 75 4.84 -17.00 21.89
CA GLY A 75 3.44 -16.91 21.49
C GLY A 75 2.81 -15.60 21.96
N GLU A 76 2.98 -15.24 23.23
CA GLU A 76 2.48 -13.98 23.78
C GLU A 76 3.20 -12.75 23.19
N GLU A 77 4.51 -12.84 22.95
CA GLU A 77 5.27 -11.79 22.27
C GLU A 77 4.74 -11.53 20.85
N LEU A 78 4.54 -12.58 20.04
CA LEU A 78 3.98 -12.45 18.69
C LEU A 78 2.56 -11.90 18.70
N LYS A 79 1.73 -12.35 19.65
CA LYS A 79 0.35 -11.85 19.81
C LYS A 79 0.32 -10.36 20.17
N SER A 80 1.23 -9.91 21.04
CA SER A 80 1.36 -8.49 21.37
C SER A 80 1.80 -7.65 20.16
N ARG A 81 2.75 -8.14 19.36
CA ARG A 81 3.19 -7.50 18.11
C ARG A 81 2.05 -7.41 17.09
N LEU A 82 1.29 -8.49 16.91
CA LEU A 82 0.16 -8.51 15.99
C LEU A 82 -0.90 -7.47 16.39
N ARG A 83 -1.23 -7.35 17.68
CA ARG A 83 -2.13 -6.29 18.18
C ARG A 83 -1.56 -4.89 17.94
N GLN A 84 -0.27 -4.70 18.12
CA GLN A 84 0.40 -3.43 17.85
C GLN A 84 0.33 -3.08 16.34
N ASP A 85 0.57 -4.03 15.47
CA ASP A 85 0.49 -3.83 14.02
C ASP A 85 -0.96 -3.56 13.57
N GLU A 86 -1.94 -4.26 14.13
CA GLU A 86 -3.37 -4.04 13.87
C GLU A 86 -3.79 -2.61 14.25
N THR A 87 -3.44 -2.15 15.46
CA THR A 87 -3.73 -0.77 15.89
C THR A 87 -3.02 0.28 15.02
N ARG A 88 -1.81 -0.03 14.54
CA ARG A 88 -1.06 0.83 13.62
C ARG A 88 -1.75 0.92 12.26
N LEU A 89 -2.25 -0.20 11.72
CA LEU A 89 -2.97 -0.23 10.45
C LEU A 89 -4.28 0.57 10.54
N GLN A 90 -5.07 0.37 11.60
CA GLN A 90 -6.29 1.15 11.84
C GLN A 90 -6.00 2.66 11.94
N ALA A 91 -4.90 3.04 12.59
CA ALA A 91 -4.49 4.44 12.67
C ALA A 91 -4.05 5.02 11.31
N LEU A 92 -3.48 4.19 10.42
CA LEU A 92 -3.11 4.59 9.06
C LEU A 92 -4.33 4.72 8.15
N GLU A 93 -5.28 3.78 8.25
CA GLU A 93 -6.56 3.83 7.54
C GLU A 93 -7.33 5.11 7.90
N GLY A 94 -7.49 5.40 9.20
CA GLY A 94 -8.14 6.64 9.63
C GLY A 94 -7.43 7.92 9.15
N LYS A 95 -6.09 7.90 9.04
CA LYS A 95 -5.35 9.04 8.45
C LYS A 95 -5.57 9.15 6.95
N ALA A 96 -5.60 8.03 6.24
CA ALA A 96 -5.85 7.98 4.81
C ALA A 96 -7.25 8.56 4.53
N ASP A 97 -8.27 8.11 5.23
CA ASP A 97 -9.65 8.61 5.09
C ASP A 97 -9.75 10.13 5.31
N LEU A 98 -9.05 10.66 6.32
CA LEU A 98 -9.01 12.11 6.59
C LEU A 98 -8.26 12.90 5.51
N VAL A 99 -7.22 12.34 4.90
CA VAL A 99 -6.48 12.99 3.82
C VAL A 99 -7.30 12.96 2.53
N PHE A 100 -7.84 11.79 2.16
CA PHE A 100 -8.69 11.63 0.98
C PHE A 100 -9.96 12.47 1.08
N GLY A 101 -10.62 12.49 2.25
CA GLY A 101 -11.79 13.34 2.49
C GLY A 101 -11.48 14.82 2.28
N ARG A 102 -10.37 15.32 2.85
CA ARG A 102 -9.94 16.72 2.66
C ARG A 102 -9.56 17.02 1.22
N LEU A 103 -8.89 16.10 0.54
CA LEU A 103 -8.52 16.25 -0.87
C LEU A 103 -9.76 16.32 -1.77
N HIS A 104 -10.73 15.43 -1.54
CA HIS A 104 -11.99 15.40 -2.28
C HIS A 104 -12.81 16.68 -2.05
N GLN A 105 -12.93 17.12 -0.79
CA GLN A 105 -13.57 18.39 -0.47
C GLN A 105 -12.88 19.56 -1.19
N ARG A 106 -11.54 19.62 -1.14
CA ARG A 106 -10.78 20.69 -1.80
C ARG A 106 -10.99 20.68 -3.32
N ARG A 107 -11.06 19.49 -3.92
CA ARG A 107 -11.38 19.35 -5.34
C ARG A 107 -12.79 19.85 -5.66
N LEU A 108 -13.80 19.53 -4.86
CA LEU A 108 -15.17 20.03 -5.06
C LEU A 108 -15.23 21.56 -4.98
N GLU A 109 -14.55 22.18 -4.01
CA GLU A 109 -14.45 23.64 -3.88
C GLU A 109 -13.84 24.28 -5.14
N LEU A 110 -12.76 23.70 -5.67
CA LEU A 110 -12.10 24.20 -6.87
C LEU A 110 -12.96 24.02 -8.12
N VAL A 111 -13.64 22.88 -8.27
CA VAL A 111 -14.57 22.63 -9.37
C VAL A 111 -15.74 23.59 -9.32
N GLU A 112 -16.29 23.87 -8.13
CA GLU A 112 -17.38 24.83 -7.95
C GLU A 112 -16.94 26.26 -8.35
N ASP A 113 -15.79 26.73 -7.85
CA ASP A 113 -15.28 28.07 -8.17
C ASP A 113 -14.99 28.24 -9.67
N LEU A 114 -14.32 27.24 -10.27
CA LEU A 114 -14.06 27.22 -11.71
C LEU A 114 -15.37 27.25 -12.51
N PHE A 115 -16.33 26.40 -12.17
CA PHE A 115 -17.63 26.36 -12.83
C PHE A 115 -18.33 27.72 -12.77
N ARG A 116 -18.35 28.35 -11.58
CA ARG A 116 -18.93 29.68 -11.37
C ARG A 116 -18.28 30.73 -12.28
N LYS A 117 -16.95 30.73 -12.37
CA LYS A 117 -16.20 31.69 -13.21
C LYS A 117 -16.43 31.46 -14.71
N LEU A 118 -16.53 30.19 -15.15
CA LEU A 118 -16.86 29.86 -16.54
C LEU A 118 -18.29 30.32 -16.92
N VAL A 119 -19.26 30.11 -16.04
CA VAL A 119 -20.63 30.62 -16.21
C VAL A 119 -20.64 32.16 -16.30
N LEU A 120 -19.86 32.82 -15.44
CA LEU A 120 -19.74 34.28 -15.47
C LEU A 120 -19.13 34.75 -16.79
N ALA A 121 -18.02 34.17 -17.25
CA ALA A 121 -17.41 34.49 -18.53
C ALA A 121 -18.39 34.28 -19.70
N HIS A 122 -19.14 33.17 -19.71
CA HIS A 122 -20.16 32.89 -20.72
C HIS A 122 -21.27 33.94 -20.76
N SER A 123 -21.81 34.29 -19.58
CA SER A 123 -22.90 35.26 -19.47
C SER A 123 -22.43 36.67 -19.84
N SER A 124 -21.24 37.09 -19.39
CA SER A 124 -20.60 38.34 -19.80
C SER A 124 -20.36 38.41 -21.30
N ALA A 125 -19.94 37.31 -21.93
CA ALA A 125 -19.75 37.25 -23.38
C ALA A 125 -21.09 37.42 -24.12
N THR A 126 -22.12 36.71 -23.66
CA THR A 126 -23.49 36.81 -24.21
C THR A 126 -24.05 38.23 -24.09
N HIS A 127 -23.83 38.90 -22.95
CA HIS A 127 -24.22 40.30 -22.76
C HIS A 127 -23.42 41.27 -23.63
N CYS A 128 -22.13 41.02 -23.83
CA CYS A 128 -21.26 41.85 -24.67
C CYS A 128 -21.78 41.93 -26.12
N VAL A 129 -22.18 40.80 -26.71
CA VAL A 129 -22.60 40.71 -28.11
C VAL A 129 -24.11 40.84 -28.33
N SER A 130 -24.89 41.14 -27.29
CA SER A 130 -26.36 41.20 -27.39
C SER A 130 -26.83 42.47 -28.13
N PRO A 131 -27.61 42.34 -29.23
CA PRO A 131 -28.08 43.49 -30.01
C PRO A 131 -29.17 44.30 -29.29
N PHE A 132 -29.79 43.76 -28.25
CA PHE A 132 -30.93 44.40 -27.55
C PHE A 132 -30.51 45.42 -26.50
N GLN A 133 -29.21 45.58 -26.23
CA GLN A 133 -28.71 46.44 -25.16
C GLN A 133 -28.25 47.83 -25.66
N GLY A 134 -28.75 48.27 -26.82
CA GLY A 134 -28.44 49.56 -27.42
C GLY A 134 -27.36 49.50 -28.51
N PRO A 135 -27.19 50.61 -29.26
CA PRO A 135 -26.39 50.64 -30.49
C PRO A 135 -24.88 50.56 -30.27
N GLU A 136 -24.37 50.85 -29.07
CA GLU A 136 -22.95 50.67 -28.77
C GLU A 136 -22.75 49.81 -27.51
N PRO A 137 -22.01 48.70 -27.59
CA PRO A 137 -21.51 48.04 -26.39
C PRO A 137 -20.59 49.03 -25.66
N SER A 138 -20.91 49.31 -24.40
CA SER A 138 -20.09 50.19 -23.60
C SER A 138 -18.69 49.58 -23.43
N LYS A 139 -17.68 50.43 -23.36
CA LYS A 139 -16.30 50.06 -22.97
C LYS A 139 -16.30 49.15 -21.72
N GLU A 140 -17.18 49.47 -20.78
CA GLU A 140 -17.44 48.71 -19.56
C GLU A 140 -17.81 47.24 -19.82
N ARG A 141 -18.64 46.91 -20.84
CA ARG A 141 -18.98 45.50 -21.15
C ARG A 141 -17.78 44.70 -21.59
N TYR A 142 -16.87 45.32 -22.34
CA TYR A 142 -15.61 44.68 -22.74
C TYR A 142 -14.68 44.47 -21.57
N GLU A 143 -14.56 45.47 -20.71
CA GLU A 143 -13.75 45.36 -19.49
C GLU A 143 -14.30 44.26 -18.59
N ASN A 144 -15.62 44.17 -18.42
CA ASN A 144 -16.28 43.10 -17.66
C ASN A 144 -16.04 41.71 -18.27
N LEU A 145 -16.15 41.57 -19.60
CA LEU A 145 -15.85 40.30 -20.28
C LEU A 145 -14.37 39.92 -20.12
N ALA A 146 -13.45 40.85 -20.36
CA ALA A 146 -12.02 40.59 -20.25
C ALA A 146 -11.63 40.18 -18.82
N SER A 147 -12.19 40.84 -17.81
CA SER A 147 -11.99 40.48 -16.40
C SER A 147 -12.53 39.08 -16.11
N ALA A 148 -13.78 38.79 -16.49
CA ALA A 148 -14.39 37.48 -16.25
C ALA A 148 -13.66 36.34 -16.96
N GLU A 149 -13.19 36.57 -18.19
CA GLU A 149 -12.43 35.59 -18.97
C GLU A 149 -11.05 35.31 -18.33
N GLN A 150 -10.36 36.36 -17.89
CA GLN A 150 -9.07 36.24 -17.21
C GLN A 150 -9.22 35.47 -15.89
N GLU A 151 -10.22 35.81 -15.08
CA GLU A 151 -10.49 35.11 -13.82
C GLU A 151 -10.83 33.62 -14.05
N ALA A 152 -11.64 33.31 -15.05
CA ALA A 152 -11.98 31.92 -15.40
C ALA A 152 -10.75 31.15 -15.87
N ARG A 153 -9.87 31.79 -16.65
CA ARG A 153 -8.61 31.19 -17.10
C ARG A 153 -7.69 30.90 -15.93
N GLU A 154 -7.49 31.86 -15.03
CA GLU A 154 -6.68 31.67 -13.83
C GLU A 154 -7.19 30.50 -12.98
N ALA A 155 -8.51 30.43 -12.74
CA ALA A 155 -9.11 29.32 -12.03
C ALA A 155 -8.92 27.97 -12.75
N LEU A 156 -8.99 27.95 -14.08
CA LEU A 156 -8.78 26.73 -14.87
C LEU A 156 -7.35 26.20 -14.72
N TYR A 157 -6.35 27.08 -14.75
CA TYR A 157 -4.95 26.70 -14.57
C TYR A 157 -4.62 26.31 -13.13
N VAL A 158 -5.18 27.00 -12.12
CA VAL A 158 -5.05 26.59 -10.71
C VAL A 158 -5.70 25.22 -10.48
N GLY A 159 -6.83 24.96 -11.14
CA GLY A 159 -7.56 23.70 -11.08
C GLY A 159 -6.94 22.56 -11.90
N ARG A 160 -5.91 22.81 -12.72
CA ARG A 160 -5.37 21.84 -13.69
C ARG A 160 -5.05 20.46 -13.10
N LEU A 161 -4.50 20.43 -11.88
CA LEU A 161 -4.13 19.19 -11.19
C LEU A 161 -5.35 18.30 -10.85
N PHE A 162 -6.53 18.91 -10.74
CA PHE A 162 -7.77 18.25 -10.32
C PHE A 162 -8.72 17.94 -11.48
N LEU A 163 -8.32 18.26 -12.72
CA LEU A 163 -9.14 18.08 -13.90
C LEU A 163 -8.54 17.02 -14.83
N PRO A 164 -9.37 16.14 -15.39
CA PRO A 164 -9.00 15.35 -16.56
C PRO A 164 -8.48 16.23 -17.70
N ASP A 165 -7.52 15.71 -18.47
CA ASP A 165 -6.84 16.44 -19.54
C ASP A 165 -7.81 16.88 -20.64
N ASP A 166 -8.76 16.02 -20.99
CA ASP A 166 -9.83 16.30 -21.95
C ASP A 166 -10.72 17.45 -21.48
N LEU A 167 -11.13 17.42 -20.20
CA LEU A 167 -11.97 18.47 -19.62
C LEU A 167 -11.23 19.80 -19.51
N PHE A 168 -9.94 19.76 -19.15
CA PHE A 168 -9.10 20.96 -19.14
C PHE A 168 -8.98 21.57 -20.54
N GLN A 169 -8.70 20.75 -21.55
CA GLN A 169 -8.57 21.23 -22.93
C GLN A 169 -9.88 21.83 -23.44
N GLN A 170 -11.02 21.18 -23.17
CA GLN A 170 -12.34 21.72 -23.51
C GLN A 170 -12.63 23.05 -22.82
N GLY A 171 -12.22 23.20 -21.56
CA GLY A 171 -12.32 24.47 -20.83
C GLY A 171 -11.48 25.58 -21.46
N ASP A 172 -10.25 25.28 -21.88
CA ASP A 172 -9.37 26.26 -22.53
C ASP A 172 -9.84 26.62 -23.95
N ASP A 173 -10.31 25.63 -24.71
CA ASP A 173 -10.92 25.82 -26.03
C ASP A 173 -12.15 26.73 -25.92
N PHE A 174 -13.02 26.47 -24.94
CA PHE A 174 -14.17 27.31 -24.64
C PHE A 174 -13.78 28.77 -24.40
N LEU A 175 -12.82 29.02 -23.50
CA LEU A 175 -12.35 30.38 -23.21
C LEU A 175 -11.69 31.04 -24.43
N SER A 176 -11.01 30.26 -25.27
CA SER A 176 -10.38 30.74 -26.50
C SER A 176 -11.42 31.20 -27.53
N VAL A 177 -12.54 30.46 -27.68
CA VAL A 177 -13.66 30.87 -28.54
C VAL A 177 -14.30 32.16 -28.04
N LEU A 178 -14.52 32.30 -26.73
CA LEU A 178 -15.06 33.54 -26.15
C LEU A 178 -14.16 34.75 -26.44
N ARG A 179 -12.85 34.60 -26.23
CA ARG A 179 -11.86 35.64 -26.52
C ARG A 179 -11.82 36.03 -28.00
N GLU A 180 -11.88 35.04 -28.89
CA GLU A 180 -11.88 35.29 -30.33
C GLU A 180 -13.14 36.04 -30.77
N ALA A 181 -14.31 35.63 -30.26
CA ALA A 181 -15.57 36.34 -30.52
C ALA A 181 -15.52 37.79 -30.03
N ALA A 182 -15.03 38.02 -28.79
CA ALA A 182 -14.85 39.36 -28.23
C ALA A 182 -13.93 40.23 -29.09
N ARG A 183 -12.81 39.67 -29.55
CA ARG A 183 -11.85 40.37 -30.42
C ARG A 183 -12.46 40.76 -31.76
N LYS A 184 -13.16 39.83 -32.42
CA LYS A 184 -13.85 40.09 -33.70
C LYS A 184 -14.91 41.18 -33.55
N PHE A 185 -15.66 41.14 -32.45
CA PHE A 185 -16.64 42.15 -32.12
C PHE A 185 -15.98 43.54 -31.92
N ALA A 186 -14.87 43.61 -31.18
CA ALA A 186 -14.15 44.86 -30.95
C ALA A 186 -13.60 45.49 -32.24
N ILE A 187 -13.05 44.66 -33.14
CA ILE A 187 -12.61 45.09 -34.46
C ILE A 187 -13.79 45.64 -35.27
N GLY A 188 -14.92 44.93 -35.27
CA GLY A 188 -16.14 45.34 -35.95
C GLY A 188 -16.63 46.74 -35.54
N LEU A 189 -16.67 47.02 -34.24
CA LEU A 189 -17.04 48.34 -33.72
C LEU A 189 -16.08 49.46 -34.14
N GLN A 190 -14.77 49.17 -34.16
CA GLN A 190 -13.79 50.16 -34.59
C GLN A 190 -13.96 50.53 -36.07
N HIS A 191 -14.35 49.57 -36.91
CA HIS A 191 -14.67 49.82 -38.31
C HIS A 191 -15.94 50.66 -38.47
N GLU A 192 -16.99 50.34 -37.70
CA GLU A 192 -18.24 51.10 -37.68
C GLU A 192 -18.03 52.55 -37.25
N LYS A 193 -17.28 52.80 -36.16
CA LYS A 193 -16.93 54.15 -35.68
C LYS A 193 -16.14 54.99 -36.69
N ARG A 194 -15.41 54.34 -37.60
CA ARG A 194 -14.63 55.02 -38.65
C ARG A 194 -15.44 55.30 -39.91
N GLY A 195 -16.73 54.95 -39.95
CA GLY A 195 -17.56 55.04 -41.16
C GLY A 195 -17.13 54.04 -42.25
N ASN A 196 -16.20 53.13 -41.94
CA ASN A 196 -15.73 52.08 -42.82
C ASN A 196 -16.59 50.83 -42.62
N LEU A 197 -17.91 51.00 -42.76
CA LEU A 197 -18.82 49.87 -42.92
C LEU A 197 -18.43 49.17 -44.22
N SER A 198 -17.63 48.10 -44.12
CA SER A 198 -17.25 47.35 -45.32
C SER A 198 -18.54 46.82 -45.94
N LYS A 199 -18.74 47.09 -47.23
CA LYS A 199 -19.87 46.57 -48.02
C LYS A 199 -19.94 45.03 -48.06
N THR A 200 -18.96 44.34 -47.47
CA THR A 200 -18.85 42.88 -47.40
C THR A 200 -19.53 42.24 -46.19
N ALA A 201 -20.08 43.01 -45.25
CA ALA A 201 -20.77 42.45 -44.09
C ALA A 201 -22.29 42.42 -44.30
N GLU A 202 -22.79 41.51 -45.13
CA GLU A 202 -24.24 41.19 -45.20
C GLU A 202 -24.83 40.85 -43.82
N GLU A 203 -23.99 40.44 -42.87
CA GLU A 203 -24.39 40.05 -41.52
C GLU A 203 -24.11 41.13 -40.44
N GLY A 204 -23.42 42.24 -40.73
CA GLY A 204 -23.05 43.24 -39.70
C GLY A 204 -21.98 42.74 -38.68
N PRO A 205 -21.31 43.66 -37.95
CA PRO A 205 -20.14 43.33 -37.13
C PRO A 205 -20.42 42.49 -35.87
N TRP A 206 -21.69 42.39 -35.45
CA TRP A 206 -22.11 41.63 -34.25
C TRP A 206 -22.63 40.23 -34.54
N VAL A 207 -23.13 39.92 -35.75
CA VAL A 207 -23.79 38.63 -36.01
C VAL A 207 -22.81 37.47 -35.94
N LYS A 208 -21.64 37.58 -36.57
CA LYS A 208 -20.64 36.50 -36.51
C LYS A 208 -20.13 36.23 -35.08
N PRO A 209 -19.71 37.24 -34.29
CA PRO A 209 -19.38 37.03 -32.87
C PRO A 209 -20.53 36.46 -32.05
N ALA A 210 -21.76 36.94 -32.24
CA ALA A 210 -22.93 36.43 -31.54
C ALA A 210 -23.22 34.97 -31.89
N ARG A 211 -23.03 34.57 -33.15
CA ARG A 211 -23.11 33.18 -33.59
C ARG A 211 -22.04 32.32 -32.93
N MET A 212 -20.78 32.75 -32.93
CA MET A 212 -19.68 32.02 -32.27
C MET A 212 -19.96 31.78 -30.78
N ILE A 213 -20.48 32.78 -30.05
CA ILE A 213 -20.80 32.62 -28.63
C ILE A 213 -21.98 31.69 -28.43
N ARG A 214 -23.04 31.82 -29.22
CA ARG A 214 -24.26 31.02 -29.04
C ARG A 214 -24.08 29.57 -29.46
N GLU A 215 -23.43 29.33 -30.60
CA GLU A 215 -23.33 28.02 -31.22
C GLU A 215 -22.04 27.34 -30.77
N ASP A 216 -20.88 27.85 -31.19
CA ASP A 216 -19.59 27.20 -30.95
C ASP A 216 -19.29 27.14 -29.44
N ALA A 217 -19.28 28.28 -28.75
CA ALA A 217 -19.00 28.32 -27.32
C ALA A 217 -20.10 27.62 -26.50
N GLY A 218 -21.36 27.75 -26.90
CA GLY A 218 -22.49 27.07 -26.25
C GLY A 218 -22.41 25.54 -26.32
N GLN A 219 -21.97 24.99 -27.45
CA GLN A 219 -21.75 23.55 -27.59
C GLN A 219 -20.59 23.06 -26.72
N ILE A 220 -19.43 23.73 -26.78
CA ILE A 220 -18.28 23.35 -25.95
C ILE A 220 -18.62 23.50 -24.46
N PHE A 221 -19.30 24.58 -24.08
CA PHE A 221 -19.73 24.81 -22.71
C PHE A 221 -20.62 23.69 -22.20
N LYS A 222 -21.56 23.20 -23.01
CA LYS A 222 -22.40 22.05 -22.63
C LYS A 222 -21.56 20.80 -22.34
N VAL A 223 -20.58 20.50 -23.18
CA VAL A 223 -19.66 19.36 -22.96
C VAL A 223 -18.86 19.55 -21.67
N VAL A 224 -18.33 20.75 -21.43
CA VAL A 224 -17.63 21.10 -20.19
C VAL A 224 -18.53 20.94 -18.96
N MET A 225 -19.79 21.38 -19.02
CA MET A 225 -20.76 21.21 -17.93
C MET A 225 -21.04 19.74 -17.63
N ASP A 226 -21.25 18.92 -18.66
CA ASP A 226 -21.49 17.50 -18.50
C ASP A 226 -20.24 16.79 -17.95
N GLY A 227 -19.04 17.23 -18.38
CA GLY A 227 -17.77 16.79 -17.82
C GLY A 227 -17.61 17.12 -16.33
N PHE A 228 -17.99 18.33 -15.90
CA PHE A 228 -17.99 18.67 -14.47
C PHE A 228 -19.00 17.87 -13.66
N ARG A 229 -20.21 17.65 -14.19
CA ARG A 229 -21.23 16.82 -13.52
C ARG A 229 -20.73 15.40 -13.32
N ASP A 230 -20.13 14.83 -14.35
CA ASP A 230 -19.53 13.50 -14.27
C ASP A 230 -18.36 13.48 -13.28
N LEU A 231 -17.51 14.51 -13.28
CA LEU A 231 -16.39 14.63 -12.33
C LEU A 231 -16.84 14.69 -10.87
N VAL A 232 -17.99 15.31 -10.60
CA VAL A 232 -18.61 15.38 -9.27
C VAL A 232 -19.29 14.07 -8.90
N ALA A 233 -19.98 13.42 -9.85
CA ALA A 233 -20.63 12.14 -9.62
C ALA A 233 -19.63 10.99 -9.44
N ASN A 234 -18.52 11.03 -10.15
CA ASN A 234 -17.51 9.97 -10.23
C ASN A 234 -16.12 10.51 -9.85
N PRO A 235 -15.81 10.65 -8.54
CA PRO A 235 -14.53 11.20 -8.10
C PRO A 235 -13.31 10.41 -8.60
N ASN A 236 -13.44 9.10 -8.78
CA ASN A 236 -12.33 8.21 -9.15
C ASN A 236 -11.95 8.26 -10.64
N ARG A 237 -12.70 8.97 -11.49
CA ARG A 237 -12.43 9.04 -12.95
C ARG A 237 -11.05 9.62 -13.30
N VAL A 238 -10.46 10.43 -12.44
CA VAL A 238 -9.13 11.01 -12.66
C VAL A 238 -8.03 9.94 -12.66
N GLU A 239 -8.25 8.82 -11.97
CA GLU A 239 -7.21 7.78 -11.81
C GLU A 239 -7.16 6.81 -13.00
N SER A 240 -8.26 6.62 -13.74
CA SER A 240 -8.31 5.65 -14.85
C SER A 240 -7.52 6.09 -16.09
N ILE A 241 -7.36 7.40 -16.30
CA ILE A 241 -6.71 7.96 -17.50
C ILE A 241 -5.19 7.71 -17.48
N GLY A 242 -4.58 7.59 -16.30
CA GLY A 242 -3.15 7.27 -16.18
C GLY A 242 -2.81 5.81 -16.45
N SER A 243 -3.75 4.89 -16.22
CA SER A 243 -3.53 3.44 -16.35
C SER A 243 -3.45 3.01 -17.81
N GLU A 244 -4.39 3.47 -18.65
CA GLU A 244 -4.48 3.08 -20.07
C GLU A 244 -3.28 3.61 -20.89
N ALA A 245 -2.77 4.80 -20.56
CA ALA A 245 -1.58 5.35 -21.22
C ALA A 245 -0.31 4.54 -20.89
N SER A 246 -0.25 3.87 -19.74
CA SER A 246 0.90 3.06 -19.34
C SER A 246 0.91 1.67 -19.98
N GLU A 247 -0.26 1.08 -20.24
CA GLU A 247 -0.36 -0.24 -20.90
C GLU A 247 0.00 -0.15 -22.39
N GLY A 248 -0.40 0.92 -23.09
CA GLY A 248 -0.06 1.10 -24.51
C GLY A 248 1.44 1.34 -24.77
N ALA A 249 2.16 1.93 -23.81
CA ALA A 249 3.60 2.16 -23.95
C ALA A 249 4.43 0.87 -23.78
N GLY A 250 3.91 -0.12 -23.04
CA GLY A 250 4.57 -1.41 -22.83
C GLY A 250 4.54 -2.33 -24.06
N GLU A 251 3.50 -2.24 -24.88
CA GLU A 251 3.36 -3.04 -26.11
C GLU A 251 4.21 -2.52 -27.27
N ALA A 252 4.40 -1.19 -27.38
CA ALA A 252 5.23 -0.60 -28.42
C ALA A 252 6.74 -0.87 -28.26
N SER A 253 7.20 -1.30 -27.08
CA SER A 253 8.59 -1.72 -26.83
C SER A 253 8.85 -3.23 -27.05
N ARG A 254 7.81 -4.00 -27.44
CA ARG A 254 7.92 -5.45 -27.72
C ARG A 254 7.83 -5.80 -29.20
N GLN A 255 7.73 -4.81 -30.08
CA GLN A 255 7.83 -4.95 -31.54
C GLN A 255 9.14 -4.32 -32.03
#